data_AF-A0A7R7I9H0-F1
#
_entry.id   AF-A0A7R7I9H0-F1
#
_cell.length_a   1.000
_cell.length_b   1.000
_cell.length_c   1.000
_cell.angle_alpha   90.00
_cell.angle_beta   90.00
_cell.angle_gamma   90.00
#
_symmetry.space_group_name_H-M   'P 1'
#
loop_
_entity.id
_entity.type
_entity.pdbx_description
1 polymer ?
#
loop_
_entity_poly.entity_id
_entity_poly.type
_entity_poly.pdbx_seq_one_letter_code
_entity_poly.pdbx_strand_id
1 'polypeptide(L)' 'VVDLTCRLAKGAPYDDIKAAVKAASEGSMKGILGYTEEDVVSTDFVGDERS' A
#
# COMPACT_ATOMS: atom_id res chain seq x y z
N VAL A 1 4.86 -7.67 6.58
CA VAL A 1 3.39 -7.51 6.59
C VAL A 1 3.02 -6.49 7.66
N VAL A 2 2.27 -5.46 7.29
CA VAL A 2 1.81 -4.40 8.22
C VAL A 2 0.30 -4.39 8.19
N ASP A 3 -0.33 -4.52 9.36
CA ASP A 3 -1.77 -4.38 9.53
C ASP A 3 -2.06 -3.03 10.19
N LEU A 4 -2.68 -2.11 9.44
CA LEU A 4 -3.01 -0.76 9.90
C LEU A 4 -4.53 -0.59 9.96
N THR A 5 -5.09 -0.72 11.15
CA THR A 5 -6.48 -0.34 11.41
C THR A 5 -6.52 1.13 11.87
N CYS A 6 -7.12 2.01 11.07
CA CYS A 6 -7.24 3.44 11.41
C CYS A 6 -8.68 3.94 11.27
N ARG A 7 -9.01 4.96 12.07
CA ARG A 7 -10.32 5.64 12.01
C ARG A 7 -10.19 6.90 11.18
N LEU A 8 -10.82 6.93 10.01
CA LEU A 8 -10.76 8.07 9.11
C LEU A 8 -11.64 9.23 9.62
N ALA A 9 -11.13 10.46 9.54
CA ALA A 9 -11.86 11.67 9.92
C ALA A 9 -12.98 12.03 8.93
N LYS A 10 -12.79 11.69 7.65
CA LYS A 10 -13.80 11.77 6.59
C LYS A 10 -14.06 10.36 6.08
N GLY A 11 -15.31 9.96 5.99
CA GLY A 11 -15.68 8.68 5.38
C GLY A 11 -15.22 8.66 3.92
N ALA A 12 -14.50 7.62 3.54
CA ALA A 12 -14.08 7.37 2.17
C ALA A 12 -14.39 5.91 1.82
N PRO A 13 -14.88 5.62 0.61
CA PRO A 13 -15.04 4.25 0.16
C PRO A 13 -13.67 3.58 0.02
N TYR A 14 -13.65 2.25 0.17
CA TYR A 14 -12.41 1.47 0.13
C TYR A 14 -11.65 1.63 -1.20
N ASP A 15 -12.37 1.81 -2.31
CA ASP A 15 -11.77 2.02 -3.63
C ASP A 15 -11.03 3.35 -3.73
N ASP A 16 -11.52 4.43 -3.11
CA ASP A 16 -10.84 5.72 -3.07
C ASP A 16 -9.55 5.64 -2.25
N ILE A 17 -9.57 4.87 -1.15
CA ILE A 17 -8.39 4.65 -0.30
C ILE A 17 -7.32 3.90 -1.11
N LYS A 18 -7.70 2.81 -1.78
CA LYS A 18 -6.78 2.05 -2.66
C LYS A 18 -6.22 2.92 -3.77
N ALA A 19 -7.05 3.71 -4.44
CA ALA A 19 -6.62 4.60 -5.51
C ALA A 19 -5.63 5.66 -5.00
N ALA A 20 -5.88 6.24 -3.82
CA ALA A 20 -4.97 7.20 -3.20
C ALA A 20 -3.63 6.57 -2.81
N VAL A 21 -3.64 5.36 -2.25
CA VAL A 21 -2.43 4.62 -1.88
C VAL A 21 -1.62 4.24 -3.13
N LYS A 22 -2.28 3.79 -4.20
CA LYS A 22 -1.65 3.49 -5.49
C LYS A 22 -1.05 4.74 -6.15
N ALA A 23 -1.76 5.86 -6.12
CA ALA A 23 -1.24 7.12 -6.65
C ALA A 23 -0.03 7.62 -5.83
N ALA A 24 -0.06 7.44 -4.51
CA ALA A 24 1.06 7.78 -3.64
C ALA A 24 2.28 6.87 -3.88
N SER A 25 2.08 5.57 -4.05
CA SER A 25 3.15 4.60 -4.34
C SER A 25 3.78 4.81 -5.72
N GLU A 26 3.00 5.17 -6.74
CA GLU A 26 3.52 5.44 -8.10
C GLU A 26 4.09 6.87 -8.25
N GLY A 27 3.73 7.77 -7.33
CA GLY A 27 4.10 9.18 -7.35
C GLY A 27 5.15 9.54 -6.29
N SER A 28 4.70 10.24 -5.25
CA SER A 28 5.57 10.88 -4.26
C SER A 28 6.35 9.91 -3.38
N MET A 29 5.87 8.68 -3.20
CA MET A 29 6.54 7.64 -2.41
C MET A 29 7.14 6.55 -3.28
N LYS A 30 7.32 6.80 -4.59
CA LYS A 30 7.92 5.85 -5.51
C LYS A 30 9.34 5.47 -5.09
N GLY A 31 9.54 4.19 -4.77
CA GLY A 31 10.79 3.64 -4.26
C GLY A 31 10.80 3.38 -2.75
N ILE A 32 9.80 3.88 -2.02
CA ILE A 32 9.59 3.62 -0.59
C ILE A 32 8.30 2.80 -0.42
N LEU A 33 7.16 3.34 -0.85
CA LEU A 33 5.88 2.66 -0.76
C LEU A 33 5.62 1.82 -2.03
N GLY A 34 5.41 0.51 -1.85
CA GLY A 34 4.91 -0.40 -2.88
C GLY A 34 3.42 -0.70 -2.71
N TYR A 35 2.69 -0.81 -3.82
CA TYR A 35 1.30 -1.26 -3.83
C TYR A 35 1.19 -2.49 -4.74
N THR A 36 0.63 -3.59 -4.22
CA THR A 36 0.30 -4.78 -5.01
C THR A 36 -1.10 -5.26 -4.64
N GLU A 37 -1.84 -5.70 -5.65
CA GLU A 37 -3.19 -6.32 -5.52
C GLU A 37 -3.13 -7.82 -5.74
N GLU A 38 -1.94 -8.38 -5.89
CA GLU A 38 -1.73 -9.81 -6.04
C GLU A 38 -1.75 -10.49 -4.67
N ASP A 39 -2.24 -11.73 -4.63
CA ASP A 39 -2.20 -12.60 -3.44
C ASP A 39 -0.75 -13.04 -3.15
N VAL A 40 0.04 -12.09 -2.67
CA VAL A 40 1.45 -12.27 -2.32
C VAL A 40 1.59 -12.89 -0.93
N VAL A 41 2.52 -13.82 -0.79
CA VAL A 41 2.86 -14.42 0.49
C VAL A 41 4.17 -13.83 1.02
N SER A 42 4.44 -13.98 2.32
CA SER A 42 5.61 -13.41 2.98
C SER A 42 6.95 -13.81 2.34
N THR A 43 7.00 -14.92 1.60
CA THR A 43 8.18 -15.41 0.90
C THR A 43 8.52 -14.58 -0.35
N ASP A 44 7.52 -13.93 -0.97
CA ASP A 44 7.71 -13.15 -2.21
C ASP A 44 8.44 -11.83 -1.98
N PHE A 45 8.54 -11.40 -0.71
CA PHE A 45 9.28 -10.20 -0.31
C PHE A 45 10.71 -10.49 0.16
N VAL A 46 11.17 -11.74 0.09
CA VAL A 46 12.54 -12.11 0.47
C VAL A 46 13.51 -11.61 -0.60
N GLY A 47 14.16 -10.47 -0.34
CA GLY A 47 15.11 -9.83 -1.24
C GLY A 47 14.62 -8.52 -1.89
N ASP A 48 13.43 -8.03 -1.53
CA ASP A 48 12.98 -6.70 -1.98
C ASP A 48 13.63 -5.60 -1.11
N GLU A 49 14.41 -4.72 -1.73
CA GLU A 49 15.11 -3.59 -1.06
C GLU A 49 14.20 -2.39 -0.75
N ARG A 50 12.89 -2.49 -1.04
CA ARG A 50 11.93 -1.42 -0.75
C ARG A 50 11.56 -1.44 0.74
N SER A 51 11.76 -0.28 1.38
CA SER A 51 11.68 -0.06 2.82
C SER A 51 10.26 0.24 3.31
#